data_AF-A0A7S3DST3-F1
#
_entry.id   AF-A0A7S3DST3-F1
#
_cell.length_a   1.000
_cell.length_b   1.000
_cell.length_c   1.000
_cell.angle_alpha   90.00
_cell.angle_beta   90.00
_cell.angle_gamma   90.00
#
_symmetry.space_group_name_H-M   'P 1'
#
loop_
_entity.id
_entity.type
_entity.pdbx_description
1 polymer ?
#
loop_
_entity_poly.entity_id
_entity_poly.type
_entity_poly.pdbx_seq_one_letter_code
_entity_poly.pdbx_strand_id
1 'polypeptide(L)'
;FHDLSRYPVFPWVLADYDGETLPDLDNPQSFRDLSKPVGALNPKRLEYFKQRFDNMQDMEKDMFLYGTHYSAPAYVLYYLVRTMPEHMLCLQNGKFDAPDRMFYSLSHCFQCCMTNHADVKELIPQFFSLDKFDVDFLRNAHALSLGATQNGERVHDVLLPPWAKESPKKFIQVNRQALES
;
A
#
# COMPACT_ATOMS: atom_id res chain seq x y z
N PHE A 1 -10.39 15.29 -3.28
CA PHE A 1 -10.62 15.10 -1.84
C PHE A 1 -9.86 16.16 -1.08
N HIS A 2 -10.52 16.96 -0.23
CA HIS A 2 -9.90 18.14 0.41
C HIS A 2 -9.31 17.85 1.79
N ASP A 3 -9.66 16.73 2.41
CA ASP A 3 -9.17 16.33 3.73
C ASP A 3 -8.57 14.92 3.65
N LEU A 4 -7.24 14.82 3.79
CA LEU A 4 -6.50 13.55 3.74
C LEU A 4 -6.74 12.68 4.98
N SER A 5 -7.25 13.24 6.09
CA SER A 5 -7.57 12.46 7.29
C SER A 5 -8.84 11.64 7.14
N ARG A 6 -9.67 11.96 6.14
CA ARG A 6 -10.93 11.28 5.80
C ARG A 6 -10.91 10.74 4.37
N TYR A 7 -9.72 10.44 3.87
CA TYR A 7 -9.56 9.89 2.53
C TYR A 7 -10.27 8.53 2.43
N PRO A 8 -11.00 8.25 1.33
CA PRO A 8 -11.69 6.97 1.19
C PRO A 8 -10.71 5.80 1.24
N VAL A 9 -11.17 4.69 1.82
CA VAL A 9 -10.37 3.49 2.02
C VAL A 9 -10.90 2.39 1.13
N PHE A 10 -10.00 1.73 0.41
CA PHE A 10 -10.30 0.56 -0.41
C PHE A 10 -9.47 -0.63 0.06
N PRO A 11 -9.98 -1.86 0.01
CA PRO A 11 -9.23 -3.01 0.48
C PRO A 11 -8.11 -3.38 -0.51
N TRP A 12 -7.05 -4.01 -0.02
CA TRP A 12 -6.28 -4.92 -0.85
C TRP A 12 -7.20 -6.04 -1.37
N VAL A 13 -7.20 -6.30 -2.67
CA VAL A 13 -8.08 -7.29 -3.32
C VAL A 13 -7.30 -8.51 -3.80
N LEU A 14 -6.23 -8.32 -4.57
CA LEU A 14 -5.39 -9.42 -5.03
C LEU A 14 -4.49 -9.94 -3.90
N ALA A 15 -4.20 -11.23 -3.91
CA ALA A 15 -3.32 -11.89 -2.95
C ALA A 15 -1.84 -11.94 -3.37
N ASP A 16 -1.53 -11.62 -4.63
CA ASP A 16 -0.17 -11.71 -5.19
C ASP A 16 0.17 -10.50 -6.09
N TYR A 17 1.39 -9.99 -5.92
CA TYR A 17 1.97 -8.86 -6.64
C TYR A 17 3.36 -9.18 -7.21
N ASP A 18 3.83 -10.43 -7.09
CA ASP A 18 5.12 -10.90 -7.59
C ASP A 18 4.99 -11.77 -8.85
N GLY A 19 3.81 -12.36 -9.08
CA GLY A 19 3.58 -13.29 -10.19
C GLY A 19 3.84 -12.73 -11.60
N GLU A 20 4.37 -13.59 -12.48
CA GLU A 20 4.54 -13.29 -13.90
C GLU A 20 3.25 -13.41 -14.72
N THR A 21 2.35 -14.30 -14.27
CA THR A 21 1.10 -14.59 -14.94
C THR A 21 -0.01 -13.67 -14.43
N LEU A 22 -0.92 -13.29 -15.33
CA LEU A 22 -2.11 -12.53 -14.97
C LEU A 22 -2.91 -13.31 -13.90
N PRO A 23 -3.39 -12.65 -12.83
CA PRO A 23 -4.25 -13.30 -11.85
C PRO A 23 -5.48 -13.92 -12.52
N ASP A 24 -5.83 -15.13 -12.09
CA ASP A 24 -7.04 -15.83 -12.53
C ASP A 24 -8.21 -15.39 -11.66
N LEU A 25 -9.08 -14.54 -12.19
CA LEU A 25 -10.19 -13.96 -11.43
C LEU A 25 -11.33 -14.95 -11.16
N ASP A 26 -11.30 -16.14 -11.77
CA ASP A 26 -12.21 -17.25 -11.42
C ASP A 26 -11.66 -18.12 -10.29
N ASN A 27 -10.38 -17.93 -9.90
CA ASN A 27 -9.72 -18.68 -8.85
C ASN A 27 -9.75 -17.92 -7.51
N PRO A 28 -10.43 -18.44 -6.47
CA PRO A 28 -10.46 -17.80 -5.15
C PRO A 28 -9.09 -17.56 -4.52
N GLN A 29 -8.05 -18.32 -4.90
CA GLN A 29 -6.69 -18.14 -4.40
C GLN A 29 -5.98 -16.89 -4.95
N SER A 30 -6.50 -16.27 -6.03
CA SER A 30 -5.99 -14.99 -6.52
C SER A 30 -6.43 -13.80 -5.65
N PHE A 31 -7.33 -14.01 -4.70
CA PHE A 31 -7.93 -12.97 -3.88
C PHE A 31 -7.48 -13.05 -2.42
N ARG A 32 -7.38 -11.87 -1.81
CA ARG A 32 -7.24 -11.70 -0.38
C ARG A 32 -8.52 -12.18 0.31
N ASP A 33 -8.36 -12.83 1.46
CA ASP A 33 -9.48 -13.10 2.36
C ASP A 33 -10.01 -11.79 2.98
N LEU A 34 -11.08 -11.24 2.39
CA LEU A 34 -11.74 -10.01 2.83
C LEU A 34 -12.49 -10.13 4.16
N SER A 35 -12.66 -11.35 4.69
CA SER A 35 -13.23 -11.53 6.04
C SER A 35 -12.25 -11.13 7.15
N LYS A 36 -10.97 -10.93 6.81
CA LYS A 36 -9.89 -10.62 7.76
C LYS A 36 -9.35 -9.21 7.50
N PRO A 37 -8.99 -8.42 8.53
CA PRO A 37 -8.19 -7.21 8.32
C PRO A 37 -6.75 -7.57 7.86
N VAL A 38 -6.03 -6.62 7.27
CA VAL A 38 -4.62 -6.80 6.83
C VAL A 38 -3.76 -7.44 7.93
N GLY A 39 -3.86 -6.94 9.16
CA GLY A 39 -3.10 -7.44 10.31
C GLY A 39 -3.33 -8.93 10.62
N ALA A 40 -4.43 -9.53 10.16
CA ALA A 40 -4.81 -10.92 10.41
C ALA A 40 -4.54 -11.89 9.25
N LEU A 41 -4.10 -11.40 8.09
CA LEU A 41 -3.84 -12.24 6.91
C LEU A 41 -2.68 -13.21 7.09
N ASN A 42 -1.62 -12.77 7.76
CA ASN A 42 -0.47 -13.59 8.09
C ASN A 42 -0.67 -14.22 9.48
N PRO A 43 -0.85 -15.55 9.60
CA PRO A 43 -1.16 -16.19 10.88
C PRO A 43 -0.06 -15.98 11.94
N LYS A 44 1.21 -16.02 11.54
CA LYS A 44 2.34 -15.82 12.45
C LYS A 44 2.36 -14.39 13.01
N ARG A 45 2.00 -13.42 12.16
CA ARG A 45 1.88 -12.02 12.57
C ARG A 45 0.66 -11.77 13.45
N LEU A 46 -0.46 -12.41 13.15
CA LEU A 46 -1.66 -12.33 13.99
C LEU A 46 -1.38 -12.85 15.41
N GLU A 47 -0.64 -13.94 15.52
CA GLU A 47 -0.22 -14.49 16.81
C GLU A 47 0.62 -13.49 17.62
N TYR A 48 1.56 -12.79 16.97
CA TYR A 48 2.30 -11.70 17.62
C TYR A 48 1.37 -10.59 18.14
N PHE A 49 0.38 -10.16 17.35
CA PHE A 49 -0.57 -9.13 17.79
C PHE A 49 -1.41 -9.58 18.99
N LYS A 50 -1.85 -10.84 19.01
CA LYS A 50 -2.59 -11.43 20.14
C LYS A 50 -1.75 -11.47 21.41
N GLN A 51 -0.51 -11.97 21.32
CA GLN A 51 0.41 -12.01 22.46
C GLN A 51 0.69 -10.61 23.01
N ARG A 52 0.90 -9.63 22.12
CA ARG A 52 1.08 -8.23 22.53
C ARG A 52 -0.17 -7.68 23.24
N PHE A 53 -1.36 -7.99 22.74
CA PHE A 53 -2.62 -7.60 23.34
C PHE A 53 -2.80 -8.23 24.73
N ASP A 54 -2.53 -9.52 24.87
CA ASP A 54 -2.66 -10.23 26.15
C ASP A 54 -1.67 -9.67 27.19
N ASN A 55 -0.44 -9.34 26.78
CA ASN A 55 0.57 -8.71 27.63
C ASN A 55 0.24 -7.26 28.04
N MET A 56 -0.76 -6.61 27.43
CA MET A 56 -1.21 -5.27 27.83
C MET A 56 -2.17 -5.29 29.03
N GLN A 57 -2.72 -6.45 29.38
CA GLN A 57 -3.71 -6.57 30.46
C GLN A 57 -3.19 -6.02 31.80
N ASP A 58 -1.88 -6.07 32.03
CA ASP A 58 -1.24 -5.61 33.25
C ASP A 58 -0.93 -4.10 33.30
N MET A 59 -1.25 -3.33 32.24
CA MET A 59 -0.77 -1.94 32.07
C MET A 59 -1.80 -0.82 32.30
N GLU A 60 -3.03 -1.11 32.76
CA GLU A 60 -4.13 -0.12 32.94
C GLU A 60 -4.34 0.82 31.71
N LYS A 61 -4.06 0.32 30.51
CA LYS A 61 -4.24 1.04 29.24
C LYS A 61 -5.29 0.36 28.39
N ASP A 62 -5.95 1.14 27.55
CA ASP A 62 -6.84 0.59 26.51
C ASP A 62 -6.07 -0.42 25.66
N MET A 63 -6.58 -1.65 25.61
CA MET A 63 -5.95 -2.73 24.87
C MET A 63 -6.26 -2.60 23.38
N PHE A 64 -5.26 -2.90 22.54
CA PHE A 64 -5.40 -2.83 21.09
C PHE A 64 -4.56 -3.90 20.40
N LEU A 65 -5.05 -4.39 19.26
CA LEU A 65 -4.28 -5.29 18.40
C LEU A 65 -3.29 -4.51 17.52
N TYR A 66 -3.72 -3.36 16.99
CA TYR A 66 -2.94 -2.57 16.03
C TYR A 66 -2.64 -1.19 16.60
N GLY A 67 -1.35 -0.87 16.73
CA GLY A 67 -0.90 0.47 17.16
C GLY A 67 -0.88 1.50 16.02
N THR A 68 -1.22 1.08 14.81
CA THR A 68 -1.35 1.92 13.61
C THR A 68 -2.71 1.68 12.97
N HIS A 69 -3.18 2.69 12.23
CA HIS A 69 -4.47 2.64 11.56
C HIS A 69 -4.29 2.14 10.11
N TYR A 70 -5.32 1.59 9.49
CA TYR A 70 -5.26 1.16 8.08
C TYR A 70 -5.28 2.34 7.09
N SER A 71 -5.63 3.54 7.56
CA SER A 71 -5.67 4.77 6.78
C SER A 71 -5.16 5.95 7.60
N ALA A 72 -4.27 6.74 7.02
CA ALA A 72 -3.74 7.95 7.63
C ALA A 72 -3.29 8.90 6.52
N PRO A 73 -3.27 10.23 6.75
CA PRO A 73 -2.77 11.20 5.77
C PRO A 73 -1.38 10.83 5.22
N ALA A 74 -0.50 10.32 6.09
CA ALA A 74 0.83 9.87 5.70
C ALA A 74 0.81 8.69 4.71
N TYR A 75 -0.13 7.75 4.84
CA TYR A 75 -0.28 6.64 3.89
C TYR A 75 -0.87 7.08 2.55
N VAL A 76 -1.81 8.03 2.58
CA VAL A 76 -2.34 8.63 1.35
C VAL A 76 -1.23 9.35 0.59
N LEU A 77 -0.43 10.17 1.28
CA LEU A 77 0.71 10.84 0.66
C LEU A 77 1.83 9.88 0.26
N TYR A 78 2.03 8.79 1.01
CA TYR A 78 2.95 7.72 0.62
C TYR A 78 2.62 7.19 -0.78
N TYR A 79 1.34 6.89 -1.06
CA TYR A 79 0.91 6.49 -2.40
C TYR A 79 0.99 7.64 -3.42
N LEU A 80 0.57 8.85 -3.03
CA LEU A 80 0.42 9.99 -3.93
C LEU A 80 1.67 10.88 -4.06
N VAL A 81 2.84 10.47 -3.55
CA VAL A 81 4.05 11.33 -3.55
C VAL A 81 4.44 11.86 -4.93
N ARG A 82 4.08 11.14 -6.01
CA ARG A 82 4.35 11.52 -7.40
C ARG A 82 3.40 12.55 -7.98
N THR A 83 2.18 12.65 -7.44
CA THR A 83 1.14 13.59 -7.90
C THR A 83 0.85 14.70 -6.90
N MET A 84 1.23 14.55 -5.64
CA MET A 84 1.10 15.52 -4.55
C MET A 84 2.44 15.73 -3.80
N PRO A 85 3.55 16.03 -4.50
CA PRO A 85 4.87 16.11 -3.88
C PRO A 85 4.98 17.23 -2.83
N GLU A 86 4.34 18.37 -3.06
CA GLU A 86 4.33 19.51 -2.14
C GLU A 86 3.71 19.17 -0.78
N HIS A 87 2.66 18.35 -0.76
CA HIS A 87 2.03 17.88 0.46
C HIS A 87 2.95 16.94 1.23
N MET A 88 3.65 16.03 0.54
CA MET A 88 4.65 15.16 1.17
C MET A 88 5.81 15.98 1.75
N LEU A 89 6.33 16.96 1.00
CA LEU A 89 7.41 17.83 1.47
C LEU A 89 6.98 18.62 2.72
N CYS A 90 5.73 19.10 2.77
CA CYS A 90 5.21 19.76 3.96
C CYS A 90 5.18 18.81 5.18
N LEU A 91 4.75 17.56 4.99
CA LEU A 91 4.72 16.54 6.05
C LEU A 91 6.12 16.17 6.55
N GLN A 92 7.12 16.17 5.67
CA GLN A 92 8.49 15.68 5.93
C GLN A 92 9.52 16.81 6.07
N ASN A 93 9.11 18.00 6.54
CA ASN A 93 9.98 19.14 6.82
C ASN A 93 10.87 19.57 5.63
N GLY A 94 10.28 19.59 4.43
CA GLY A 94 10.90 20.09 3.20
C GLY A 94 11.80 19.10 2.47
N LYS A 95 11.83 17.82 2.87
CA LYS A 95 12.60 16.76 2.21
C LYS A 95 11.71 15.54 1.97
N PHE A 96 12.00 14.77 0.91
CA PHE A 96 11.37 13.45 0.78
C PHE A 96 11.91 12.49 1.84
N ASP A 97 11.14 11.44 2.12
CA ASP A 97 11.52 10.39 3.06
C ASP A 97 12.75 9.59 2.54
N ALA A 98 13.32 8.74 3.39
CA ALA A 98 14.36 7.80 2.98
C ALA A 98 13.85 6.92 1.83
N PRO A 99 14.63 6.72 0.75
CA PRO A 99 14.19 5.99 -0.43
C PRO A 99 13.60 4.60 -0.14
N ASP A 100 14.20 3.84 0.79
CA ASP A 100 13.70 2.51 1.22
C ASP A 100 12.35 2.54 1.94
N ARG A 101 11.93 3.71 2.43
CA ARG A 101 10.62 3.93 3.07
C ARG A 101 9.59 4.55 2.13
N MET A 102 9.97 4.88 0.90
CA MET A 102 9.06 5.46 -0.07
C MET A 102 8.25 4.38 -0.80
N PHE A 103 7.14 4.79 -1.40
CA PHE A 103 6.37 3.91 -2.27
C PHE A 103 7.08 3.74 -3.61
N TYR A 104 7.83 2.65 -3.77
CA TYR A 104 8.59 2.39 -5.00
C TYR A 104 8.22 1.08 -5.69
N SER A 105 7.63 0.12 -4.99
CA SER A 105 7.23 -1.19 -5.54
C SER A 105 5.94 -1.67 -4.91
N LEU A 106 5.01 -2.20 -5.73
CA LEU A 106 3.77 -2.79 -5.21
C LEU A 106 4.01 -4.07 -4.44
N SER A 107 4.87 -4.94 -4.97
CA SER A 107 5.28 -6.17 -4.29
C SER A 107 5.88 -5.84 -2.92
N HIS A 108 6.85 -4.91 -2.89
CA HIS A 108 7.45 -4.49 -1.63
C HIS A 108 6.42 -3.91 -0.65
N CYS A 109 5.55 -3.02 -1.13
CA CYS A 109 4.49 -2.41 -0.33
C CYS A 109 3.55 -3.46 0.27
N PHE A 110 3.10 -4.43 -0.53
CA PHE A 110 2.23 -5.51 -0.10
C PHE A 110 2.95 -6.41 0.91
N GLN A 111 4.21 -6.77 0.66
CA GLN A 111 5.00 -7.59 1.57
C GLN A 111 5.22 -6.89 2.92
N CYS A 112 5.46 -5.58 2.94
CA CYS A 112 5.47 -4.79 4.17
C CYS A 112 4.12 -4.87 4.89
N CYS A 113 3.00 -4.70 4.16
CA CYS A 113 1.65 -4.89 4.71
C CYS A 113 1.41 -6.31 5.26
N MET A 114 2.16 -7.34 4.85
CA MET A 114 2.01 -8.72 5.34
C MET A 114 2.94 -9.08 6.51
N THR A 115 4.03 -8.34 6.70
CA THR A 115 5.12 -8.75 7.60
C THR A 115 5.49 -7.72 8.66
N ASN A 116 5.40 -6.42 8.37
CA ASN A 116 5.73 -5.37 9.34
C ASN A 116 4.58 -5.21 10.35
N HIS A 117 4.92 -5.17 11.64
CA HIS A 117 3.94 -5.05 12.73
C HIS A 117 3.34 -3.64 12.85
N ALA A 118 4.03 -2.62 12.31
CA ALA A 118 3.55 -1.25 12.27
C ALA A 118 2.80 -0.91 10.96
N ASP A 119 2.64 -1.88 10.06
CA ASP A 119 2.08 -1.65 8.72
C ASP A 119 0.85 -2.52 8.47
N VAL A 120 -0.31 -1.91 8.67
CA VAL A 120 -1.64 -2.51 8.42
C VAL A 120 -2.43 -1.70 7.40
N LYS A 121 -1.75 -0.91 6.57
CA LYS A 121 -2.38 0.03 5.64
C LYS A 121 -3.20 -0.68 4.55
N GLU A 122 -4.39 -0.14 4.29
CA GLU A 122 -5.24 -0.51 3.17
C GLU A 122 -4.97 0.44 1.97
N LEU A 123 -5.60 0.16 0.83
CA LEU A 123 -5.43 0.92 -0.40
C LEU A 123 -6.30 2.20 -0.44
N ILE A 124 -6.06 2.98 -1.49
CA ILE A 124 -6.83 4.17 -1.86
C ILE A 124 -7.61 3.94 -3.17
N PRO A 125 -8.65 4.74 -3.48
CA PRO A 125 -9.48 4.57 -4.68
C PRO A 125 -8.71 4.58 -6.01
N GLN A 126 -7.57 5.29 -6.06
CA GLN A 126 -6.72 5.40 -7.27
C GLN A 126 -6.28 4.04 -7.80
N PHE A 127 -6.20 3.01 -6.96
CA PHE A 127 -5.86 1.65 -7.39
C PHE A 127 -6.95 0.97 -8.24
N PHE A 128 -8.15 1.55 -8.34
CA PHE A 128 -9.33 0.95 -8.97
C PHE A 128 -10.02 1.88 -9.99
N SER A 129 -9.57 3.13 -10.10
CA SER A 129 -10.19 4.13 -10.97
C SER A 129 -9.39 4.34 -12.25
N LEU A 130 -10.06 4.30 -13.39
CA LEU A 130 -9.46 4.52 -14.72
C LEU A 130 -9.65 5.96 -15.22
N ASP A 131 -9.96 6.89 -14.32
CA ASP A 131 -9.97 8.30 -14.70
C ASP A 131 -8.58 8.71 -15.19
N LYS A 132 -8.53 9.62 -16.17
CA LYS A 132 -7.32 9.95 -16.94
C LYS A 132 -6.11 10.32 -16.06
N PHE A 133 -6.36 10.83 -14.85
CA PHE A 133 -5.33 11.29 -13.90
C PHE A 133 -4.99 10.26 -12.80
N ASP A 134 -5.74 9.16 -12.71
CA ASP A 134 -5.58 8.18 -11.63
C ASP A 134 -4.48 7.15 -11.92
N VAL A 135 -3.86 7.14 -13.11
CA VAL A 135 -2.65 6.35 -13.39
C VAL A 135 -1.36 7.09 -13.00
N ASP A 136 -1.41 8.41 -12.85
CA ASP A 136 -0.22 9.25 -12.74
C ASP A 136 0.49 9.07 -11.39
N PHE A 137 -0.20 8.63 -10.33
CA PHE A 137 0.43 8.35 -9.04
C PHE A 137 1.43 7.17 -9.09
N LEU A 138 1.40 6.36 -10.15
CA LEU A 138 2.34 5.27 -10.40
C LEU A 138 3.53 5.70 -11.27
N ARG A 139 3.52 6.92 -11.82
CA ARG A 139 4.53 7.45 -12.74
C ARG A 139 5.18 8.69 -12.18
N ASN A 140 6.51 8.77 -12.25
CA ASN A 140 7.23 9.97 -11.86
C ASN A 140 7.35 10.94 -13.05
N ALA A 141 6.20 11.42 -13.56
CA ALA A 141 6.14 12.28 -14.74
C ALA A 141 6.85 13.64 -14.56
N HIS A 142 6.93 14.12 -13.30
CA HIS A 142 7.62 15.35 -12.94
C HIS A 142 9.12 15.16 -12.67
N ALA A 143 9.67 13.95 -12.90
CA ALA A 143 11.08 13.63 -12.66
C ALA A 143 11.58 14.03 -11.27
N LEU A 144 10.75 13.83 -10.24
CA LEU A 144 11.08 14.13 -8.85
C LEU A 144 12.36 13.39 -8.43
N SER A 145 13.20 14.07 -7.64
CA SER A 145 14.42 13.47 -7.08
C SER A 145 14.10 12.70 -5.81
N LEU A 146 13.69 11.44 -5.95
CA LEU A 146 13.27 10.56 -4.85
C LEU A 146 14.42 9.68 -4.30
N GLY A 147 15.63 9.83 -4.83
CA GLY A 147 16.82 9.10 -4.39
C GLY A 147 16.90 7.66 -4.92
N ALA A 148 17.70 6.84 -4.23
CA ALA A 148 17.90 5.42 -4.52
C ALA A 148 17.92 4.62 -3.22
N THR A 149 17.38 3.41 -3.25
CA THR A 149 17.36 2.47 -2.12
C THR A 149 18.78 2.06 -1.74
N GLN A 150 18.94 1.40 -0.60
CA GLN A 150 20.24 0.87 -0.16
C GLN A 150 20.86 -0.13 -1.16
N ASN A 151 20.02 -0.79 -1.97
CA ASN A 151 20.44 -1.71 -3.01
C ASN A 151 20.82 -1.00 -4.33
N GLY A 152 20.77 0.34 -4.36
CA GLY A 152 21.09 1.14 -5.53
C GLY A 152 19.96 1.28 -6.54
N GLU A 153 18.76 0.74 -6.25
CA GLU A 153 17.61 0.88 -7.13
C GLU A 153 17.07 2.31 -7.04
N ARG A 154 17.00 2.99 -8.17
CA ARG A 154 16.48 4.35 -8.23
C ARG A 154 14.98 4.36 -7.94
N VAL A 155 14.55 5.23 -7.03
CA VAL A 155 13.12 5.47 -6.80
C VAL A 155 12.62 6.40 -7.91
N HIS A 156 11.85 5.83 -8.84
CA HIS A 156 11.28 6.56 -9.98
C HIS A 156 9.81 6.20 -10.17
N ASP A 157 9.45 5.53 -11.26
CA ASP A 157 8.13 4.96 -11.45
C ASP A 157 7.93 3.83 -10.43
N VAL A 158 6.69 3.58 -10.06
CA VAL A 158 6.38 2.45 -9.18
C VAL A 158 6.61 1.16 -9.96
N LEU A 159 7.40 0.26 -9.38
CA LEU A 159 7.57 -1.10 -9.90
C LEU A 159 6.25 -1.84 -9.75
N LEU A 160 5.67 -2.19 -10.90
CA LEU A 160 4.41 -2.91 -10.99
C LEU A 160 4.67 -4.42 -11.01
N PRO A 161 3.67 -5.24 -10.64
CA PRO A 161 3.74 -6.68 -10.80
C PRO A 161 4.10 -7.06 -12.24
N PRO A 162 4.93 -8.09 -12.46
CA PRO A 162 5.41 -8.43 -13.80
C PRO A 162 4.26 -8.70 -14.80
N TRP A 163 3.15 -9.31 -14.34
CA TRP A 163 1.96 -9.51 -15.17
C TRP A 163 1.37 -8.22 -15.75
N ALA A 164 1.61 -7.06 -15.12
CA ALA A 164 1.15 -5.76 -15.60
C ALA A 164 1.97 -5.24 -16.80
N LYS A 165 3.11 -5.86 -17.13
CA LYS A 165 3.99 -5.50 -18.25
C LYS A 165 4.31 -4.00 -18.27
N GLU A 166 4.70 -3.47 -17.11
CA GLU A 166 5.01 -2.06 -16.89
C GLU A 166 3.88 -1.08 -17.26
N SER A 167 2.62 -1.52 -17.33
CA SER A 167 1.48 -0.68 -17.69
C SER A 167 0.59 -0.37 -16.47
N PRO A 168 0.64 0.85 -15.92
CA PRO A 168 -0.26 1.31 -14.85
C PRO A 168 -1.73 1.12 -15.22
N LYS A 169 -2.09 1.40 -16.48
CA LYS A 169 -3.45 1.22 -16.97
C LYS A 169 -3.88 -0.25 -16.89
N LYS A 170 -3.02 -1.18 -17.32
CA LYS A 170 -3.30 -2.62 -17.21
C LYS A 170 -3.43 -3.04 -15.75
N PHE A 171 -2.52 -2.57 -14.89
CA PHE A 171 -2.56 -2.86 -13.46
C PHE A 171 -3.89 -2.42 -12.81
N ILE A 172 -4.31 -1.17 -13.04
CA ILE A 172 -5.57 -0.64 -12.49
C ILE A 172 -6.79 -1.34 -13.10
N GLN A 173 -6.77 -1.65 -14.40
CA GLN A 173 -7.86 -2.39 -15.06
C GLN A 173 -8.10 -3.75 -14.38
N VAL A 174 -7.04 -4.49 -14.11
CA VAL A 174 -7.12 -5.80 -13.45
C VAL A 174 -7.59 -5.66 -12.00
N ASN A 175 -7.08 -4.67 -11.25
CA ASN A 175 -7.54 -4.43 -9.88
C ASN A 175 -9.02 -4.08 -9.83
N ARG A 176 -9.49 -3.24 -10.76
CA ARG A 176 -10.91 -2.92 -10.88
C ARG A 176 -11.76 -4.15 -11.17
N GLN A 177 -11.34 -4.98 -12.14
CA GLN A 177 -12.04 -6.23 -12.45
C GLN A 177 -12.07 -7.18 -11.26
N ALA A 178 -10.96 -7.29 -10.51
CA ALA A 178 -10.90 -8.10 -9.30
C ALA A 178 -11.78 -7.54 -8.17
N LEU A 179 -11.96 -6.22 -8.08
CA LEU A 179 -12.86 -5.62 -7.10
C LEU A 179 -14.34 -5.83 -7.45
N GLU A 180 -14.65 -5.92 -8.74
CA GLU A 180 -16.01 -6.08 -9.29
C GLU A 180 -16.44 -7.55 -9.50
N SER A 181 -15.56 -8.54 -9.20
CA SER A 181 -15.80 -9.98 -9.41
C SER A 181 -16.66 -10.64 -8.35
#